data_AF-A0A962FMZ1-F1
#
_entry.id   AF-A0A962FMZ1-F1
#
_cell.length_a   1.000
_cell.length_b   1.000
_cell.length_c   1.000
_cell.angle_alpha   90.00
_cell.angle_beta   90.00
_cell.angle_gamma   90.00
#
_symmetry.space_group_name_H-M   'P 1'
#
loop_
_entity.id
_entity.type
_entity.pdbx_description
1 polymer ?
#
loop_
_entity_poly.entity_id
_entity_poly.type
_entity_poly.pdbx_seq_one_letter_code
_entity_poly.pdbx_strand_id
1 'polypeptide(L)'
;LGGLLYLTGGAQNPFILLLLVPVVISATVLPLLMTATLGVLAIAVTTLLAFFHLPLPWYPGTQLVLPFAYIGGQWVAIVSSLVFTAVYAWRVAAEARQLSDALTATELILQREQHLSAIDGLAAAAAHELGTPLATIALVAKEMSKALEGEERFADDLALLNSQAARCRDILRRISSLDAENRDYFDRLPLSSLIEEVVAPHRDFDVEIETRIDRRDQQEPVTRRSTGVIYGLGNIVENAVDFARSKVIVDC
;
A
#
# COMPACT_ATOMS: atom_id res chain seq x y z
N LEU A 1 -17.58 -4.61 43.43
CA LEU A 1 -16.36 -4.51 44.26
C LEU A 1 -16.37 -3.28 45.17
N GLY A 2 -16.50 -2.05 44.62
CA GLY A 2 -16.48 -0.81 45.42
C GLY A 2 -17.46 -0.79 46.60
N GLY A 3 -18.70 -1.25 46.41
CA GLY A 3 -19.68 -1.35 47.50
C GLY A 3 -19.30 -2.35 48.61
N LEU A 4 -18.66 -3.47 48.26
CA LEU A 4 -18.18 -4.43 49.27
C LEU A 4 -17.02 -3.83 50.07
N LEU A 5 -16.09 -3.14 49.40
CA LEU A 5 -14.98 -2.45 50.06
C LEU A 5 -15.50 -1.32 50.95
N TYR A 6 -16.53 -0.58 50.53
CA TYR A 6 -17.19 0.45 51.33
C TYR A 6 -17.68 -0.10 52.67
N LEU A 7 -18.32 -1.28 52.67
CA LEU A 7 -18.83 -1.93 53.89
C LEU A 7 -17.74 -2.53 54.77
N THR A 8 -16.53 -2.70 54.24
CA THR A 8 -15.44 -3.47 54.86
C THR A 8 -14.18 -2.63 55.01
N GLY A 9 -14.27 -1.35 55.37
CA GLY A 9 -13.10 -0.52 55.71
C GLY A 9 -12.49 0.32 54.59
N GLY A 10 -13.05 0.30 53.37
CA GLY A 10 -12.64 1.18 52.26
C GLY A 10 -11.14 1.05 51.95
N ALA A 11 -10.41 2.17 52.02
CA ALA A 11 -8.96 2.21 51.80
C ALA A 11 -8.11 1.50 52.89
N GLN A 12 -8.70 1.19 54.04
CA GLN A 12 -8.06 0.38 55.07
C GLN A 12 -8.11 -1.12 54.75
N ASN A 13 -8.99 -1.52 53.83
CA ASN A 13 -9.14 -2.92 53.45
C ASN A 13 -7.97 -3.35 52.55
N PRO A 14 -7.18 -4.38 52.90
CA PRO A 14 -6.05 -4.82 52.06
C PRO A 14 -6.48 -5.26 50.66
N PHE A 15 -7.73 -5.70 50.47
CA PHE A 15 -8.27 -6.08 49.16
C PHE A 15 -8.65 -4.90 48.27
N ILE A 16 -8.43 -3.64 48.68
CA ILE A 16 -8.66 -2.48 47.81
C ILE A 16 -7.81 -2.55 46.53
N LEU A 17 -6.66 -3.24 46.56
CA LEU A 17 -5.84 -3.52 45.39
C LEU A 17 -6.57 -4.32 44.29
N LEU A 18 -7.66 -5.04 44.62
CA LEU A 18 -8.47 -5.74 43.62
C LEU A 18 -9.17 -4.79 42.64
N LEU A 19 -9.26 -3.49 42.95
CA LEU A 19 -9.73 -2.47 41.99
C LEU A 19 -8.78 -2.29 40.80
N LEU A 20 -7.50 -2.69 40.90
CA LEU A 20 -6.56 -2.68 39.79
C LEU A 20 -6.85 -3.77 38.76
N VAL A 21 -7.31 -4.94 39.20
CA VAL A 21 -7.54 -6.13 38.36
C VAL A 21 -8.39 -5.83 37.11
N PRO A 22 -9.60 -5.23 37.22
CA PRO A 22 -10.41 -4.94 36.04
C PRO A 22 -9.76 -3.93 35.09
N VAL A 23 -8.97 -2.98 35.61
CA VAL A 23 -8.25 -2.00 34.78
C VAL A 23 -7.11 -2.67 34.01
N VAL A 24 -6.36 -3.57 34.66
CA VAL A 24 -5.28 -4.35 34.02
C VAL A 24 -5.84 -5.29 32.94
N ILE A 25 -6.93 -6.00 33.23
CA ILE A 25 -7.58 -6.90 32.24
C ILE A 25 -8.17 -6.07 31.09
N SER A 26 -8.79 -4.93 31.40
CA SER A 26 -9.31 -4.06 30.35
C SER A 26 -8.19 -3.54 29.45
N ALA A 27 -7.01 -3.24 29.99
CA ALA A 27 -5.87 -2.77 29.20
C ALA A 27 -5.36 -3.79 28.18
N THR A 28 -5.61 -5.09 28.37
CA THR A 28 -5.19 -6.13 27.42
C THR A 28 -6.26 -6.50 26.41
N VAL A 29 -7.54 -6.25 26.69
CA VAL A 29 -8.66 -6.73 25.87
C VAL A 29 -9.44 -5.60 25.19
N LEU A 30 -9.54 -4.43 25.82
CA LEU A 30 -10.41 -3.34 25.37
C LEU A 30 -9.64 -2.22 24.66
N PRO A 31 -10.34 -1.41 23.84
CA PRO A 31 -9.77 -0.18 23.29
C PRO A 31 -9.35 0.79 24.39
N LEU A 32 -8.27 1.52 24.12
CA LEU A 32 -7.65 2.49 25.02
C LEU A 32 -8.65 3.47 25.67
N LEU A 33 -9.63 3.95 24.92
CA LEU A 33 -10.64 4.87 25.45
C LEU A 33 -11.46 4.23 26.57
N MET A 34 -11.86 2.96 26.42
CA MET A 34 -12.64 2.23 27.42
C MET A 34 -11.79 1.86 28.64
N THR A 35 -10.52 1.52 28.44
CA THR A 35 -9.58 1.32 29.55
C THR A 35 -9.36 2.61 30.33
N ALA A 36 -9.25 3.75 29.64
CA ALA A 36 -9.07 5.05 30.26
C ALA A 36 -10.30 5.45 31.08
N THR A 37 -11.53 5.26 30.56
CA THR A 37 -12.75 5.53 31.33
C THR A 37 -12.85 4.64 32.56
N LEU A 38 -12.49 3.37 32.44
CA LEU A 38 -12.47 2.44 33.57
C LEU A 38 -11.40 2.81 34.61
N GLY A 39 -10.23 3.28 34.17
CA GLY A 39 -9.16 3.78 35.04
C GLY A 39 -9.58 5.03 35.82
N VAL A 40 -10.22 6.00 35.15
CA VAL A 40 -10.77 7.20 35.80
C VAL A 40 -11.84 6.82 36.83
N LEU A 41 -12.74 5.90 36.47
CA LEU A 41 -13.75 5.39 37.39
C LEU A 41 -13.11 4.70 38.60
N ALA A 42 -12.08 3.88 38.40
CA ALA A 42 -11.35 3.21 39.48
C ALA A 42 -10.66 4.22 40.41
N ILE A 43 -10.03 5.27 39.88
CA ILE A 43 -9.44 6.35 40.69
C ILE A 43 -10.51 7.09 41.49
N ALA A 44 -11.66 7.39 40.87
CA ALA A 44 -12.77 8.05 41.55
C ALA A 44 -13.31 7.18 42.70
N VAL A 45 -13.51 5.87 42.47
CA VAL A 45 -13.95 4.92 43.49
C VAL A 45 -12.92 4.78 44.61
N THR A 46 -11.64 4.63 44.29
CA THR A 46 -10.56 4.56 45.30
C THR A 46 -10.49 5.82 46.15
N THR A 47 -10.66 6.98 45.53
CA THR A 47 -10.68 8.27 46.25
C THR A 47 -11.92 8.38 47.13
N LEU A 48 -13.10 8.00 46.62
CA LEU A 48 -14.32 7.96 47.43
C LEU A 48 -14.16 7.04 48.64
N LEU A 49 -13.61 5.84 48.47
CA LEU A 49 -13.39 4.86 49.55
C LEU A 49 -12.33 5.28 50.57
N ALA A 50 -11.42 6.20 50.22
CA ALA A 50 -10.45 6.74 51.17
C ALA A 50 -11.10 7.69 52.19
N PHE A 51 -12.10 8.47 51.78
CA PHE A 51 -12.78 9.44 52.63
C PHE A 51 -14.12 8.94 53.19
N PHE A 52 -14.83 8.09 52.43
CA PHE A 52 -16.17 7.61 52.76
C PHE A 52 -16.20 6.09 52.75
N HIS A 53 -16.25 5.50 53.95
CA HIS A 53 -16.34 4.05 54.16
C HIS A 53 -16.90 3.76 55.55
N LEU A 54 -17.47 2.58 55.74
CA LEU A 54 -17.75 2.06 57.07
C LEU A 54 -16.47 1.57 57.73
N PRO A 55 -16.38 1.61 59.07
CA PRO A 55 -15.23 1.10 59.79
C PRO A 55 -14.99 -0.38 59.46
N LEU A 56 -13.72 -0.78 59.44
CA LEU A 56 -13.33 -2.16 59.22
C LEU A 56 -14.00 -3.07 60.29
N PRO A 57 -14.74 -4.12 59.89
CA PRO A 57 -15.26 -5.10 60.83
C PRO A 57 -14.12 -5.74 61.62
N TRP A 58 -14.12 -5.54 62.94
CA TRP A 58 -13.08 -6.02 63.85
C TRP A 58 -13.70 -6.70 65.07
N TYR A 59 -12.88 -7.10 66.06
CA TYR A 59 -13.40 -7.78 67.25
C TYR A 59 -14.42 -6.90 68.00
N PRO A 60 -15.51 -7.49 68.53
CA PRO A 60 -16.54 -6.76 69.26
C PRO A 60 -15.93 -5.88 70.37
N GLY A 61 -16.28 -4.59 70.39
CA GLY A 61 -15.79 -3.63 71.38
C GLY A 61 -14.41 -3.02 71.08
N THR A 62 -13.79 -3.35 69.95
CA THR A 62 -12.51 -2.76 69.53
C THR A 62 -12.59 -2.20 68.11
N GLN A 63 -11.79 -1.16 67.83
CA GLN A 63 -11.67 -0.59 66.49
C GLN A 63 -10.20 -0.61 66.08
N LEU A 64 -9.94 -1.07 64.86
CA LEU A 64 -8.61 -0.95 64.26
C LEU A 64 -8.45 0.49 63.75
N VAL A 65 -7.68 1.30 64.47
CA VAL A 65 -7.34 2.66 64.05
C VAL A 65 -5.98 2.63 63.38
N LEU A 66 -5.98 2.76 62.05
CA LEU A 66 -4.74 2.86 61.28
C LEU A 66 -4.25 4.32 61.26
N PRO A 67 -2.93 4.56 61.35
CA PRO A 67 -2.38 5.89 61.18
C PRO A 67 -2.77 6.49 59.83
N PHE A 68 -3.11 7.78 59.79
CA PHE A 68 -3.48 8.46 58.55
C PHE A 68 -2.41 8.33 57.46
N ALA A 69 -1.13 8.34 57.85
CA ALA A 69 -0.01 8.15 56.93
C ALA A 69 -0.06 6.79 56.19
N TYR A 70 -0.55 5.73 56.85
CA TYR A 70 -0.71 4.42 56.22
C TYR A 70 -1.83 4.43 55.17
N ILE A 71 -3.00 4.99 55.53
CA ILE A 71 -4.16 5.10 54.62
C ILE A 71 -3.80 5.96 53.41
N GLY A 72 -3.14 7.10 53.65
CA GLY A 72 -2.62 7.97 52.59
C GLY A 72 -1.62 7.26 51.69
N GLY A 73 -0.68 6.50 52.28
CA GLY A 73 0.26 5.68 51.52
C GLY A 73 -0.43 4.64 50.65
N GLN A 74 -1.43 3.94 51.17
CA GLN A 74 -2.22 2.96 50.42
C GLN A 74 -2.99 3.60 49.26
N TRP A 75 -3.59 4.76 49.49
CA TRP A 75 -4.28 5.52 48.43
C TRP A 75 -3.30 5.97 47.34
N VAL A 76 -2.16 6.56 47.71
CA VAL A 76 -1.11 6.98 46.76
C VAL A 76 -0.58 5.77 45.97
N ALA A 77 -0.36 4.62 46.61
CA ALA A 77 0.12 3.42 45.94
C ALA A 77 -0.87 2.91 44.88
N ILE A 78 -2.17 2.92 45.16
CA ILE A 78 -3.19 2.45 44.22
C ILE A 78 -3.38 3.44 43.08
N VAL A 79 -3.49 4.74 43.39
CA VAL A 79 -3.63 5.76 42.35
C VAL A 79 -2.40 5.80 41.45
N SER A 80 -1.18 5.74 42.00
CA SER A 80 0.04 5.70 41.19
C SER A 80 0.11 4.44 40.33
N SER A 81 -0.29 3.28 40.86
CA SER A 81 -0.39 2.04 40.09
C SER A 81 -1.39 2.14 38.95
N LEU A 82 -2.58 2.68 39.19
CA LEU A 82 -3.60 2.90 38.15
C LEU A 82 -3.12 3.83 37.04
N VAL A 83 -2.47 4.93 37.41
CA VAL A 83 -1.87 5.88 36.45
C VAL A 83 -0.77 5.20 35.64
N PHE A 84 0.13 4.48 36.29
CA PHE A 84 1.23 3.79 35.62
C PHE A 84 0.71 2.73 34.64
N THR A 85 -0.28 1.92 35.05
CA THR A 85 -0.93 0.94 34.17
C THR A 85 -1.60 1.61 32.99
N ALA A 86 -2.30 2.74 33.18
CA ALA A 86 -2.95 3.46 32.09
C ALA A 86 -1.94 4.02 31.07
N VAL A 87 -0.84 4.64 31.54
CA VAL A 87 0.24 5.14 30.68
C VAL A 87 0.94 4.00 29.94
N TYR A 88 1.23 2.90 30.62
CA TYR A 88 1.84 1.73 30.02
C TYR A 88 0.95 1.12 28.92
N ALA A 89 -0.35 0.96 29.20
CA ALA A 89 -1.33 0.48 28.23
C ALA A 89 -1.41 1.40 27.00
N TRP A 90 -1.40 2.72 27.21
CA TRP A 90 -1.35 3.70 26.13
C TRP A 90 -0.12 3.53 25.24
N ARG A 91 1.06 3.41 25.88
CA ARG A 91 2.34 3.25 25.19
C ARG A 91 2.37 1.96 24.35
N VAL A 92 2.00 0.82 24.95
CA VAL A 92 1.96 -0.48 24.24
C VAL A 92 1.00 -0.43 23.06
N ALA A 93 -0.18 0.18 23.23
CA ALA A 93 -1.14 0.32 22.14
C ALA A 93 -0.64 1.24 21.02
N ALA A 94 0.15 2.26 21.34
CA ALA A 94 0.77 3.14 20.34
C ALA A 94 1.85 2.40 19.55
N GLU A 95 2.72 1.64 20.23
CA GLU A 95 3.76 0.81 19.59
C GLU A 95 3.13 -0.26 18.69
N ALA A 96 2.05 -0.92 19.13
CA ALA A 96 1.33 -1.90 18.34
C ALA A 96 0.70 -1.30 17.06
N ARG A 97 0.14 -0.08 17.14
CA ARG A 97 -0.38 0.63 15.97
C ARG A 97 0.72 0.95 14.96
N GLN A 98 1.87 1.44 15.42
CA GLN A 98 3.02 1.73 14.54
C GLN A 98 3.52 0.47 13.82
N LEU A 99 3.61 -0.66 14.53
CA LEU A 99 3.99 -1.94 13.94
C LEU A 99 2.96 -2.42 12.92
N SER A 100 1.67 -2.29 13.21
CA SER A 100 0.59 -2.64 12.28
C SER A 100 0.66 -1.81 11.01
N ASP A 101 0.82 -0.49 11.13
CA ASP A 101 0.89 0.42 9.98
C ASP A 101 2.12 0.11 9.11
N ALA A 102 3.26 -0.18 9.73
CA ALA A 102 4.48 -0.60 9.03
C ALA A 102 4.28 -1.94 8.31
N LEU A 103 3.66 -2.93 8.96
CA LEU A 103 3.36 -4.23 8.36
C LEU A 103 2.46 -4.07 7.13
N THR A 104 1.36 -3.32 7.26
CA THR A 104 0.44 -3.07 6.14
C THR A 104 1.15 -2.37 4.97
N ALA A 105 2.04 -1.41 5.24
CA ALA A 105 2.84 -0.80 4.20
C ALA A 105 3.77 -1.80 3.49
N THR A 106 4.42 -2.70 4.24
CA THR A 106 5.28 -3.76 3.66
C THR A 106 4.49 -4.80 2.87
N GLU A 107 3.31 -5.18 3.34
CA GLU A 107 2.42 -6.12 2.63
C GLU A 107 1.97 -5.54 1.29
N LEU A 108 1.65 -4.24 1.23
CA LEU A 108 1.28 -3.56 -0.01
C LEU A 108 2.43 -3.55 -1.04
N ILE A 109 3.66 -3.31 -0.58
CA ILE A 109 4.85 -3.37 -1.44
C ILE A 109 5.06 -4.79 -1.97
N LEU A 110 5.00 -5.78 -1.08
CA LEU A 110 5.20 -7.19 -1.44
C LEU A 110 4.11 -7.69 -2.41
N GLN A 111 2.84 -7.35 -2.18
CA GLN A 111 1.74 -7.69 -3.08
C GLN A 111 1.96 -7.09 -4.48
N ARG A 112 2.44 -5.85 -4.55
CA ARG A 112 2.76 -5.20 -5.82
C ARG A 112 3.92 -5.90 -6.55
N GLU A 113 4.99 -6.25 -5.84
CA GLU A 113 6.11 -6.99 -6.42
C GLU A 113 5.70 -8.38 -6.91
N GLN A 114 4.90 -9.12 -6.14
CA GLN A 114 4.37 -10.43 -6.54
C GLN A 114 3.48 -10.33 -7.78
N HIS A 115 2.60 -9.33 -7.83
CA HIS A 115 1.74 -9.11 -8.98
C HIS A 115 2.54 -8.78 -10.25
N LEU A 116 3.59 -7.95 -10.14
CA LEU A 116 4.48 -7.65 -11.25
C LEU A 116 5.27 -8.89 -11.69
N SER A 117 5.88 -9.62 -10.75
CA SER A 117 6.62 -10.86 -11.02
C SER A 117 5.75 -11.93 -11.70
N ALA A 118 4.48 -12.04 -11.31
CA ALA A 118 3.53 -12.95 -11.95
C ALA A 118 3.23 -12.55 -13.40
N ILE A 119 3.09 -11.25 -13.67
CA ILE A 119 2.93 -10.74 -15.04
C ILE A 119 4.17 -11.03 -15.87
N ASP A 120 5.37 -10.82 -15.32
CA ASP A 120 6.64 -11.12 -16.02
C ASP A 120 6.73 -12.59 -16.40
N GLY A 121 6.39 -13.48 -15.46
CA GLY A 121 6.38 -14.93 -15.69
C GLY A 121 5.38 -15.35 -16.77
N LEU A 122 4.17 -14.76 -16.76
CA LEU A 122 3.15 -15.03 -17.78
C LEU A 122 3.52 -14.45 -19.15
N ALA A 123 4.11 -13.26 -19.20
CA ALA A 123 4.60 -12.63 -20.42
C ALA A 123 5.71 -13.47 -21.07
N ALA A 124 6.69 -13.92 -20.28
CA ALA A 124 7.77 -14.79 -20.74
C ALA A 124 7.24 -16.14 -21.24
N ALA A 125 6.31 -16.76 -20.50
CA ALA A 125 5.68 -18.02 -20.90
C ALA A 125 4.87 -17.86 -22.21
N ALA A 126 4.05 -16.82 -22.32
CA ALA A 126 3.26 -16.54 -23.52
C ALA A 126 4.14 -16.27 -24.74
N ALA A 127 5.24 -15.51 -24.58
CA ALA A 127 6.19 -15.28 -25.67
C ALA A 127 6.87 -16.58 -26.15
N HIS A 128 7.19 -17.50 -25.22
CA HIS A 128 7.79 -18.78 -25.57
C HIS A 128 6.79 -19.74 -26.25
N GLU A 129 5.60 -19.91 -25.67
CA GLU A 129 4.59 -20.84 -26.18
C GLU A 129 3.95 -20.37 -27.49
N LEU A 130 3.75 -19.06 -27.69
CA LEU A 130 3.16 -18.51 -28.92
C LEU A 130 4.19 -18.18 -30.00
N GLY A 131 5.47 -18.05 -29.65
CA GLY A 131 6.54 -17.79 -30.63
C GLY A 131 6.68 -18.89 -31.68
N THR A 132 6.56 -20.15 -31.25
CA THR A 132 6.65 -21.34 -32.11
C THR A 132 5.50 -21.43 -33.12
N PRO A 133 4.20 -21.38 -32.74
CA PRO A 133 3.10 -21.45 -33.70
C PRO A 133 3.07 -20.26 -34.66
N LEU A 134 3.44 -19.04 -34.21
CA LEU A 134 3.55 -17.88 -35.11
C LEU A 134 4.67 -18.05 -36.16
N ALA A 135 5.82 -18.61 -35.75
CA ALA A 135 6.89 -18.93 -36.68
C ALA A 135 6.45 -19.98 -37.71
N THR A 136 5.69 -21.00 -37.28
CA THR A 136 5.12 -22.01 -38.17
C THR A 136 4.10 -21.41 -39.14
N ILE A 137 3.20 -20.54 -38.68
CA ILE A 137 2.22 -19.84 -39.56
C ILE A 137 2.95 -19.01 -40.62
N ALA A 138 3.97 -18.25 -40.22
CA ALA A 138 4.76 -17.44 -41.16
C ALA A 138 5.52 -18.31 -42.17
N LEU A 139 6.06 -19.46 -41.75
CA LEU A 139 6.71 -20.41 -42.64
C LEU A 139 5.73 -20.97 -43.68
N VAL A 140 4.58 -21.47 -43.23
CA VAL A 140 3.54 -22.05 -44.11
C VAL A 140 3.00 -20.98 -45.07
N ALA A 141 2.71 -19.77 -44.60
CA ALA A 141 2.25 -18.67 -45.46
C ALA A 141 3.29 -18.30 -46.52
N LYS A 142 4.58 -18.34 -46.18
CA LYS A 142 5.68 -18.12 -47.12
C LYS A 142 5.83 -19.25 -48.14
N GLU A 143 5.67 -20.50 -47.72
CA GLU A 143 5.68 -21.66 -48.64
C GLU A 143 4.50 -21.63 -49.61
N MET A 144 3.30 -21.30 -49.13
CA MET A 144 2.11 -21.12 -49.97
C MET A 144 2.28 -19.97 -50.98
N SER A 145 2.86 -18.85 -50.56
CA SER A 145 3.15 -17.71 -51.46
C SER A 145 4.07 -18.12 -52.60
N LYS A 146 5.02 -19.02 -52.35
CA LYS A 146 5.91 -19.56 -53.38
C LYS A 146 5.23 -20.60 -54.27
N ALA A 147 4.38 -21.45 -53.71
CA ALA A 147 3.67 -22.48 -54.45
C ALA A 147 2.59 -21.93 -55.38
N LEU A 148 1.98 -20.79 -55.03
CA LEU A 148 0.92 -20.11 -55.77
C LEU A 148 1.44 -18.91 -56.58
N GLU A 149 2.75 -18.88 -56.91
CA GLU A 149 3.34 -17.84 -57.74
C GLU A 149 2.59 -17.71 -59.08
N GLY A 150 2.00 -16.54 -59.33
CA GLY A 150 1.22 -16.25 -60.53
C GLY A 150 -0.31 -16.27 -60.34
N GLU A 151 -0.82 -16.74 -59.20
CA GLU A 151 -2.23 -16.63 -58.85
C GLU A 151 -2.53 -15.35 -58.06
N GLU A 152 -2.82 -14.25 -58.77
CA GLU A 152 -3.11 -12.93 -58.15
C GLU A 152 -4.24 -12.98 -57.11
N ARG A 153 -5.16 -13.95 -57.22
CA ARG A 153 -6.30 -14.11 -56.31
C ARG A 153 -5.90 -14.29 -54.84
N PHE A 154 -4.74 -14.89 -54.55
CA PHE A 154 -4.33 -15.23 -53.18
C PHE A 154 -3.13 -14.41 -52.67
N ALA A 155 -2.57 -13.54 -53.52
CA ALA A 155 -1.35 -12.79 -53.20
C ALA A 155 -1.55 -11.85 -51.99
N ASP A 156 -2.65 -11.10 -51.96
CA ASP A 156 -2.95 -10.14 -50.90
C ASP A 156 -3.21 -10.82 -49.55
N ASP A 157 -3.95 -11.94 -49.55
CA ASP A 157 -4.25 -12.69 -48.32
C ASP A 157 -3.00 -13.32 -47.69
N LEU A 158 -2.07 -13.83 -48.51
CA LEU A 158 -0.81 -14.41 -48.03
C LEU A 158 0.17 -13.34 -47.53
N ALA A 159 0.17 -12.16 -48.16
CA ALA A 159 0.91 -10.99 -47.66
C ALA A 159 0.33 -10.52 -46.32
N LEU A 160 -1.00 -10.46 -46.20
CA LEU A 160 -1.69 -10.12 -44.97
C LEU A 160 -1.35 -11.11 -43.84
N LEU A 161 -1.46 -12.43 -44.08
CA LEU A 161 -1.12 -13.46 -43.08
C LEU A 161 0.31 -13.33 -42.57
N ASN A 162 1.29 -13.13 -43.45
CA ASN A 162 2.67 -12.92 -43.05
C ASN A 162 2.84 -11.64 -42.22
N SER A 163 2.20 -10.54 -42.62
CA SER A 163 2.24 -9.28 -41.89
C SER A 163 1.64 -9.42 -40.48
N GLN A 164 0.53 -10.13 -40.34
CA GLN A 164 -0.12 -10.34 -39.04
C GLN A 164 0.69 -11.28 -38.15
N ALA A 165 1.26 -12.36 -38.70
CA ALA A 165 2.13 -13.25 -37.94
C ALA A 165 3.40 -12.54 -37.43
N ALA A 166 4.01 -11.70 -38.28
CA ALA A 166 5.15 -10.86 -37.89
C ALA A 166 4.75 -9.85 -36.80
N ARG A 167 3.63 -9.14 -36.98
CA ARG A 167 3.11 -8.17 -36.00
C ARG A 167 2.84 -8.80 -34.64
N CYS A 168 2.19 -9.96 -34.59
CA CYS A 168 1.95 -10.69 -33.35
C CYS A 168 3.25 -11.06 -32.63
N ARG A 169 4.27 -11.49 -33.40
CA ARG A 169 5.58 -11.84 -32.84
C ARG A 169 6.31 -10.62 -32.27
N ASP A 170 6.19 -9.46 -32.93
CA ASP A 170 6.80 -8.22 -32.46
C ASP A 170 6.10 -7.66 -31.22
N ILE A 171 4.76 -7.76 -31.14
CA ILE A 171 3.99 -7.44 -29.94
C ILE A 171 4.43 -8.32 -28.76
N LEU A 172 4.50 -9.64 -28.95
CA LEU A 172 4.94 -10.57 -27.91
C LEU A 172 6.38 -10.30 -27.45
N ARG A 173 7.29 -9.98 -28.39
CA ARG A 173 8.66 -9.59 -28.05
C ARG A 173 8.68 -8.33 -27.20
N ARG A 174 7.93 -7.28 -27.57
CA ARG A 174 7.83 -6.05 -26.77
C ARG A 174 7.29 -6.34 -25.37
N ILE A 175 6.24 -7.16 -25.25
CA ILE A 175 5.70 -7.57 -23.95
C ILE A 175 6.74 -8.31 -23.10
N SER A 176 7.59 -9.16 -23.70
CA SER A 176 8.66 -9.87 -22.99
C SER A 176 9.91 -9.04 -22.69
N SER A 177 10.23 -8.03 -23.53
CA SER A 177 11.44 -7.22 -23.41
C SER A 177 11.27 -5.99 -22.52
N LEU A 178 10.03 -5.65 -22.16
CA LEU A 178 9.74 -4.52 -21.29
C LEU A 178 10.35 -4.67 -19.87
N ASP A 179 10.77 -5.88 -19.46
CA ASP A 179 11.27 -6.13 -18.10
C ASP A 179 12.71 -6.67 -17.96
N ALA A 180 13.43 -6.98 -19.05
CA ALA A 180 14.75 -7.61 -18.95
C ALA A 180 15.95 -6.64 -18.86
N GLU A 181 15.84 -5.39 -19.33
CA GLU A 181 17.02 -4.51 -19.50
C GLU A 181 17.04 -3.20 -18.69
N ASN A 182 15.95 -2.74 -18.07
CA ASN A 182 15.87 -1.33 -17.65
C ASN A 182 15.36 -1.07 -16.23
N ARG A 183 15.57 -1.99 -15.28
CA ARG A 183 15.03 -1.85 -13.91
C ARG A 183 15.70 -0.79 -13.00
N ASP A 184 16.82 -0.17 -13.37
CA ASP A 184 17.44 0.83 -12.46
C ASP A 184 18.07 2.07 -13.10
N TYR A 185 18.48 2.08 -14.38
CA TYR A 185 19.22 3.22 -14.95
C TYR A 185 18.39 4.20 -15.80
N PHE A 186 17.17 3.85 -16.22
CA PHE A 186 16.31 4.69 -17.08
C PHE A 186 14.87 4.91 -16.57
N ASP A 187 14.59 4.56 -15.31
CA ASP A 187 13.23 4.69 -14.76
C ASP A 187 12.77 6.16 -14.62
N ARG A 188 13.71 7.10 -14.75
CA ARG A 188 13.48 8.54 -14.71
C ARG A 188 14.11 9.20 -15.93
N LEU A 189 13.30 9.93 -16.71
CA LEU A 189 13.77 10.70 -17.85
C LEU A 189 13.10 12.09 -17.91
N PRO A 190 13.79 13.08 -18.51
CA PRO A 190 13.18 14.38 -18.77
C PRO A 190 11.93 14.23 -19.65
N LEU A 191 10.90 15.05 -19.41
CA LEU A 191 9.66 15.00 -20.18
C LEU A 191 9.89 15.08 -21.70
N SER A 192 10.84 15.89 -22.16
CA SER A 192 11.21 15.99 -23.58
C SER A 192 11.67 14.67 -24.17
N SER A 193 12.44 13.88 -23.41
CA SER A 193 12.90 12.56 -23.86
C SER A 193 11.74 11.57 -23.95
N LEU A 194 10.73 11.69 -23.09
CA LEU A 194 9.54 10.84 -23.11
C LEU A 194 8.69 11.15 -24.33
N ILE A 195 8.51 12.44 -24.63
CA ILE A 195 7.78 12.89 -25.81
C ILE A 195 8.51 12.48 -27.09
N GLU A 196 9.84 12.63 -27.15
CA GLU A 196 10.61 12.19 -28.31
C GLU A 196 10.51 10.67 -28.52
N GLU A 197 10.51 9.90 -27.45
CA GLU A 197 10.29 8.44 -27.51
C GLU A 197 8.90 8.09 -28.07
N VAL A 198 7.88 8.88 -27.73
CA VAL A 198 6.52 8.71 -28.26
C VAL A 198 6.43 9.12 -29.73
N VAL A 199 7.08 10.21 -30.13
CA VAL A 199 6.94 10.80 -31.47
C VAL A 199 7.83 10.11 -32.50
N ALA A 200 9.01 9.62 -32.12
CA ALA A 200 10.00 9.06 -33.05
C ALA A 200 9.46 7.99 -34.01
N PRO A 201 8.64 7.00 -33.58
CA PRO A 201 8.07 5.99 -34.46
C PRO A 201 7.11 6.54 -35.53
N HIS A 202 6.58 7.75 -35.33
CA HIS A 202 5.58 8.37 -36.20
C HIS A 202 6.19 9.41 -37.15
N ARG A 203 7.51 9.68 -37.08
CA ARG A 203 8.18 10.63 -37.99
C ARG A 203 8.40 10.09 -39.41
N ASP A 204 8.26 8.78 -39.62
CA ASP A 204 8.45 8.14 -40.94
C ASP A 204 7.22 8.27 -41.86
N PHE A 205 6.15 8.94 -41.41
CA PHE A 205 4.93 9.17 -42.19
C PHE A 205 4.98 10.49 -42.97
N ASP A 206 4.07 10.66 -43.94
CA ASP A 206 4.00 11.80 -44.88
C ASP A 206 3.57 13.14 -44.23
N VAL A 207 3.49 13.19 -42.90
CA VAL A 207 3.03 14.34 -42.09
C VAL A 207 4.19 14.83 -41.22
N GLU A 208 4.53 16.11 -41.32
CA GLU A 208 5.62 16.73 -40.56
C GLU A 208 5.27 16.83 -39.07
N ILE A 209 6.10 16.27 -38.17
CA ILE A 209 5.93 16.41 -36.72
C ILE A 209 6.99 17.35 -36.13
N GLU A 210 6.54 18.45 -35.54
CA GLU A 210 7.39 19.43 -34.86
C GLU A 210 7.20 19.34 -33.33
N THR A 211 8.27 19.07 -32.58
CA THR A 211 8.28 19.07 -31.12
C THR A 211 8.82 20.41 -30.60
N ARG A 212 8.04 21.10 -29.76
CA ARG A 212 8.41 22.38 -29.12
C ARG A 212 8.50 22.18 -27.62
N ILE A 213 9.62 22.62 -27.05
CA ILE A 213 9.89 22.52 -25.60
C ILE A 213 10.00 23.94 -25.05
N ASP A 214 9.04 24.36 -24.22
CA ASP A 214 9.05 25.69 -23.60
C ASP A 214 10.05 25.71 -22.42
N ARG A 215 11.34 25.96 -22.71
CA ARG A 215 12.40 26.08 -21.71
C ARG A 215 12.34 27.43 -20.99
N ARG A 216 11.34 27.64 -20.13
CA ARG A 216 11.31 28.80 -19.23
C ARG A 216 12.21 28.61 -18.01
N ASP A 217 13.53 28.58 -18.18
CA ASP A 217 14.56 28.73 -17.12
C ASP A 217 14.37 27.93 -15.80
N GLN A 218 13.47 26.95 -15.80
CA GLN A 218 13.13 26.06 -14.70
C GLN A 218 13.58 24.67 -15.09
N GLN A 219 14.12 23.95 -14.11
CA GLN A 219 14.64 22.60 -14.31
C GLN A 219 13.53 21.70 -14.86
N GLU A 220 13.79 21.08 -16.00
CA GLU A 220 12.84 20.26 -16.73
C GLU A 220 12.26 19.15 -15.84
N PRO A 221 10.93 18.94 -15.82
CA PRO A 221 10.32 17.92 -15.00
C PRO A 221 10.80 16.53 -15.41
N VAL A 222 11.35 15.80 -14.45
CA VAL A 222 11.78 14.41 -14.62
C VAL A 222 10.62 13.50 -14.26
N THR A 223 10.17 12.72 -15.23
CA THR A 223 9.02 11.83 -15.10
C THR A 223 9.47 10.38 -14.98
N ARG A 224 8.60 9.53 -14.43
CA ARG A 224 8.85 8.09 -14.48
C ARG A 224 8.49 7.56 -15.86
N ARG A 225 9.34 6.68 -16.41
CA ARG A 225 9.03 5.98 -17.66
C ARG A 225 7.84 5.06 -17.42
N SER A 226 6.68 5.40 -17.96
CA SER A 226 5.46 4.59 -17.81
C SER A 226 5.00 4.11 -19.18
N THR A 227 4.98 2.79 -19.37
CA THR A 227 4.51 2.17 -20.62
C THR A 227 3.08 2.55 -20.94
N GLY A 228 2.21 2.69 -19.92
CA GLY A 228 0.83 3.15 -20.12
C GLY A 228 0.74 4.59 -20.62
N VAL A 229 1.64 5.47 -20.16
CA VAL A 229 1.72 6.86 -20.64
C VAL A 229 2.28 6.91 -22.06
N ILE A 230 3.34 6.16 -22.35
CA ILE A 230 3.90 6.07 -23.71
C ILE A 230 2.86 5.56 -24.70
N TYR A 231 2.13 4.50 -24.34
CA TYR A 231 1.07 3.94 -25.19
C TYR A 231 -0.11 4.91 -25.35
N GLY A 232 -0.57 5.52 -24.26
CA GLY A 232 -1.67 6.49 -24.30
C GLY A 232 -1.34 7.71 -25.14
N LEU A 233 -0.15 8.28 -24.97
CA LEU A 233 0.34 9.41 -25.76
C LEU A 233 0.61 8.99 -27.21
N GLY A 234 1.14 7.79 -27.46
CA GLY A 234 1.34 7.23 -28.79
C GLY A 234 0.04 7.16 -29.58
N ASN A 235 -1.04 6.67 -28.97
CA ASN A 235 -2.37 6.65 -29.61
C ASN A 235 -2.88 8.06 -29.94
N ILE A 236 -2.56 9.07 -29.12
CA ILE A 236 -2.95 10.45 -29.41
C ILE A 236 -2.16 10.99 -30.60
N VAL A 237 -0.84 10.72 -30.64
CA VAL A 237 0.03 11.14 -31.75
C VAL A 237 -0.34 10.43 -33.04
N GLU A 238 -0.61 9.13 -33.00
CA GLU A 238 -1.09 8.34 -34.15
C GLU A 238 -2.39 8.92 -34.71
N ASN A 239 -3.40 9.17 -33.86
CA ASN A 239 -4.63 9.83 -34.29
C ASN A 239 -4.35 11.22 -34.89
N ALA A 240 -3.46 12.01 -34.28
CA ALA A 240 -3.14 13.33 -34.80
C ALA A 240 -2.48 13.26 -36.19
N VAL A 241 -1.60 12.29 -36.42
CA VAL A 241 -0.93 12.04 -37.71
C VAL A 241 -1.94 11.56 -38.76
N ASP A 242 -2.82 10.63 -38.41
CA ASP A 242 -3.82 10.06 -39.32
C ASP A 242 -4.81 11.11 -39.87
N PHE A 243 -5.16 12.11 -39.07
CA PHE A 243 -6.12 13.15 -39.44
C PHE A 243 -5.48 14.48 -39.88
N ALA A 244 -4.17 14.64 -39.74
CA ALA A 244 -3.48 15.84 -40.15
C ALA A 244 -3.26 15.88 -41.67
N ARG A 245 -3.41 17.07 -42.27
CA ARG A 245 -3.18 17.26 -43.71
C ARG A 245 -1.71 17.45 -44.09
N SER A 246 -0.88 17.92 -43.15
CA SER A 246 0.52 18.26 -43.45
C SER A 246 1.41 18.37 -42.22
N LYS A 247 0.88 18.81 -41.06
CA LYS A 247 1.70 19.08 -39.88
C LYS A 247 0.99 18.80 -38.55
N VAL A 248 1.74 18.23 -37.60
CA VAL A 248 1.36 18.06 -36.19
C VAL A 248 2.40 18.76 -35.30
N ILE A 249 1.94 19.52 -34.31
CA ILE A 249 2.80 20.22 -33.36
C ILE A 249 2.56 19.63 -31.97
N VAL A 250 3.64 19.24 -31.28
CA VAL A 250 3.59 18.75 -29.91
C VAL A 250 4.30 19.76 -29.01
N ASP A 251 3.52 20.47 -28.20
CA ASP A 251 4.00 21.47 -27.25
C ASP A 251 4.19 20.83 -25.86
N CYS A 252 5.39 20.96 -25.30
CA CYS A 252 5.82 20.35 -24.04
C CYS A 252 6.39 21.38 -23.07
#